data_AF-A0A7Z9Y7V2-F1
#
_entry.id   AF-A0A7Z9Y7V2-F1
#
_cell.length_a   1.000
_cell.length_b   1.000
_cell.length_c   1.000
_cell.angle_alpha   90.00
_cell.angle_beta   90.00
_cell.angle_gamma   90.00
#
_symmetry.space_group_name_H-M   'P 1'
#
loop_
_entity.id
_entity.type
_entity.pdbx_description
1 polymer ?
#
loop_
_entity_poly.entity_id
_entity_poly.type
_entity_poly.pdbx_seq_one_letter_code
_entity_poly.pdbx_strand_id
1 'polypeptide(L)' 'MRDFSKYIRNIPDFPKPGIQFKDITPLLGDPQVFREAV' A
#
# COMPACT_ATOMS: atom_id res chain seq x y z
N MET A 1 -10.62 13.01 -5.79
CA MET A 1 -9.78 11.80 -5.75
C MET A 1 -9.41 11.55 -4.30
N ARG A 2 -9.58 10.34 -3.77
CA ARG A 2 -9.33 10.03 -2.36
C ARG A 2 -7.84 9.78 -2.13
N ASP A 3 -7.29 10.27 -1.02
CA ASP A 3 -5.89 10.06 -0.67
C ASP A 3 -5.71 8.74 0.10
N PHE A 4 -5.02 7.79 -0.53
CA PHE A 4 -4.70 6.48 0.03
C PHE A 4 -3.27 6.38 0.56
N SER A 5 -2.48 7.46 0.52
CA SER A 5 -1.05 7.43 0.85
C SER A 5 -0.79 6.92 2.26
N LYS A 6 -1.71 7.15 3.21
CA LYS A 6 -1.64 6.62 4.58
C LYS A 6 -1.76 5.09 4.70
N TYR A 7 -2.28 4.41 3.67
CA TYR A 7 -2.47 2.97 3.62
C TYR A 7 -1.40 2.25 2.78
N ILE A 8 -0.44 2.99 2.22
CA ILE A 8 0.66 2.44 1.43
C ILE A 8 1.94 2.61 2.23
N ARG A 9 2.57 1.50 2.57
CA ARG A 9 3.89 1.52 3.23
C ARG A 9 4.99 1.37 2.19
N ASN A 10 6.11 2.00 2.48
CA ASN A 10 7.31 1.98 1.65
C ASN A 10 8.33 1.05 2.32
N ILE A 11 8.66 -0.06 1.67
CA ILE A 11 9.65 -1.01 2.16
C ILE A 11 10.85 -0.96 1.19
N PRO A 12 11.98 -0.38 1.60
CA PRO A 12 13.18 -0.35 0.77
C PRO A 12 13.81 -1.74 0.68
N ASP A 13 14.46 -2.01 -0.44
CA ASP A 13 15.30 -3.18 -0.71
C ASP A 13 14.59 -4.54 -0.60
N PHE A 14 13.27 -4.56 -0.84
CA PHE A 14 12.46 -5.78 -0.79
C PHE A 14 11.85 -6.15 -2.16
N PRO A 15 11.87 -7.43 -2.57
CA PRO A 15 12.55 -8.57 -1.94
C PRO A 15 14.07 -8.62 -2.25
N LYS A 16 14.59 -7.66 -3.02
CA LYS A 16 15.99 -7.57 -3.42
C LYS A 16 16.47 -6.12 -3.29
N PRO A 17 17.78 -5.89 -3.08
CA PRO A 17 18.35 -4.54 -3.05
C PRO A 17 18.03 -3.72 -4.30
N GLY A 18 17.78 -2.43 -4.12
CA GLY A 18 17.42 -1.48 -5.17
C GLY A 18 15.93 -1.37 -5.48
N ILE A 19 15.07 -2.18 -4.85
CA ILE A 19 13.62 -2.15 -5.07
C ILE A 19 12.93 -1.35 -3.97
N GLN A 20 12.10 -0.37 -4.34
CA GLN A 20 11.19 0.28 -3.42
C GLN A 20 9.82 -0.39 -3.46
N PHE A 21 9.58 -1.33 -2.56
CA PHE A 21 8.32 -2.07 -2.50
C PHE A 21 7.21 -1.22 -1.88
N LYS A 22 6.03 -1.24 -2.52
CA LYS A 22 4.82 -0.59 -2.04
C LYS A 22 3.93 -1.65 -1.39
N ASP A 23 3.95 -1.71 -0.07
CA ASP A 23 3.08 -2.59 0.70
C ASP A 23 1.68 -1.96 0.81
N ILE A 24 0.74 -2.51 0.03
CA ILE A 24 -0.68 -2.13 0.03
C ILE A 24 -1.52 -3.01 0.96
N THR A 25 -0.90 -3.94 1.71
CA THR A 25 -1.63 -4.83 2.64
C THR A 25 -2.51 -4.06 3.63
N PRO A 26 -2.11 -2.88 4.16
CA PRO A 26 -3.00 -2.08 5.01
C PRO A 26 -4.26 -1.57 4.30
N LEU A 27 -4.17 -1.25 3.01
CA LEU A 27 -5.31 -0.85 2.18
C LEU A 27 -6.26 -2.04 1.98
N LEU A 28 -5.72 -3.20 1.64
CA LEU A 28 -6.50 -4.42 1.40
C LEU A 28 -7.17 -4.95 2.68
N GLY A 29 -6.54 -4.72 3.85
CA GLY A 29 -7.05 -5.16 5.15
C GLY A 29 -8.17 -4.29 5.72
N ASP A 30 -8.42 -3.10 5.16
CA ASP A 30 -9.51 -2.21 5.58
C ASP A 30 -10.71 -2.37 4.61
N PRO A 31 -11.83 -2.99 5.03
CA PRO A 31 -12.96 -3.24 4.14
C PRO A 31 -13.63 -1.98 3.58
N GLN A 32 -13.54 -0.85 4.29
CA GLN A 32 -14.11 0.41 3.82
C GLN A 32 -13.20 1.00 2.75
N VAL A 33 -11.90 1.08 3.03
CA VAL A 33 -10.91 1.64 2.09
C VAL A 33 -10.78 0.76 0.85
N PHE A 34 -10.80 -0.57 1.01
CA PHE A 34 -10.78 -1.50 -0.11
C PHE A 34 -11.97 -1.29 -1.04
N ARG A 35 -13.18 -1.16 -0.49
CA ARG A 35 -14.41 -0.88 -1.26
C ARG A 35 -14.33 0.45 -2.02
N GLU A 36 -13.62 1.43 -1.47
CA GLU A 36 -13.45 2.74 -2.10
C GLU A 36 -12.38 2.75 -3.19
N ALA A 37 -11.51 1.74 -3.24
CA ALA A 37 -10.39 1.63 -4.17
C ALA A 37 -10.70 0.80 -5.42
N VAL A 38 -11.82 0.07 -5.45
CA VAL A 38 -12.23 -0.85 -6.53
C VAL A 38 -13.42 -0.32 -7.34
#